data_AF-A0A955WMP4-F1
#
_entry.id   AF-A0A955WMP4-F1
#
_cell.length_a   1.000
_cell.length_b   1.000
_cell.length_c   1.000
_cell.angle_alpha   90.00
_cell.angle_beta   90.00
_cell.angle_gamma   90.00
#
_symmetry.space_group_name_H-M   'P 1'
#
loop_
_entity.id
_entity.type
_entity.pdbx_description
1 polymer ?
#
loop_
_entity_poly.entity_id
_entity_poly.type
_entity_poly.pdbx_seq_one_letter_code
_entity_poly.pdbx_strand_id
1 'polypeptide(L)'
;SPDYSACADLTRCVELRVLDRFFFVPFFASAFAAYWVGGFIDARWPGVITAGQALVWWGVLRAIVPAMLMNATNFFCHDPRYGYRRFDSPDQTRNVRWLAMPTAGLAWHNNHHAYQHSARNGFFPGEIDTAWLFIRGLAALGLASGVRDVPPEVLAQGREANHHRGKPSAPPKSAREAA
;
A
#
# COMPACT_ATOMS: atom_id res chain seq x y z
N SER A 1 -4.40 -19.43 24.75
CA SER A 1 -4.43 -17.98 24.45
C SER A 1 -3.54 -17.72 23.25
N PRO A 2 -3.78 -16.66 22.46
CA PRO A 2 -2.87 -16.28 21.37
C PRO A 2 -1.47 -15.98 21.95
N ASP A 3 -0.42 -16.42 21.25
CA ASP A 3 0.97 -16.09 21.57
C ASP A 3 1.30 -14.70 21.01
N TYR A 4 1.59 -13.74 21.90
CA TYR A 4 1.87 -12.35 21.54
C TYR A 4 3.36 -11.99 21.60
N SER A 5 4.24 -12.96 21.85
CA SER A 5 5.69 -12.72 22.00
C SER A 5 6.32 -12.05 20.77
N ALA A 6 5.85 -12.39 19.56
CA ALA A 6 6.33 -11.83 18.30
C ALA A 6 5.83 -10.40 18.00
N CYS A 7 4.81 -9.92 18.70
CA CYS A 7 4.20 -8.60 18.49
C CYS A 7 3.99 -7.84 19.81
N ALA A 8 4.95 -8.01 20.74
CA ALA A 8 4.90 -7.43 22.06
C ALA A 8 4.82 -5.89 22.04
N ASP A 9 5.36 -5.24 21.01
CA ASP A 9 5.24 -3.80 20.77
C ASP A 9 3.79 -3.38 20.47
N LEU A 10 3.06 -4.13 19.63
CA LEU A 10 1.66 -3.84 19.28
C LEU A 10 0.71 -4.01 20.47
N THR A 11 0.97 -4.98 21.35
CA THR A 11 0.13 -5.22 22.52
C THR A 11 0.22 -4.14 23.60
N ARG A 12 1.23 -3.27 23.56
CA ARG A 12 1.36 -2.13 24.47
C ARG A 12 0.26 -1.08 24.23
N CYS A 13 -0.21 -0.96 23.00
CA CYS A 13 -1.29 -0.04 22.63
C CYS A 13 -2.65 -0.65 23.04
N VAL A 14 -3.35 0.00 23.98
CA VAL A 14 -4.67 -0.45 24.45
C VAL A 14 -5.68 -0.38 23.31
N GLU A 15 -5.60 0.67 22.51
CA GLU A 15 -6.46 0.98 21.38
C GLU A 15 -6.41 -0.14 20.33
N LEU A 16 -5.20 -0.63 20.01
CA LEU A 16 -5.03 -1.73 19.06
C LEU A 16 -5.61 -3.04 19.60
N ARG A 17 -5.46 -3.33 20.90
CA ARG A 17 -6.06 -4.53 21.52
C ARG A 17 -7.57 -4.48 21.55
N VAL A 18 -8.15 -3.31 21.82
CA VAL A 18 -9.60 -3.11 21.78
C VAL A 18 -10.11 -3.28 20.36
N LEU A 19 -9.43 -2.68 19.38
CA LEU A 19 -9.79 -2.81 17.96
C LEU A 19 -9.69 -4.26 17.47
N ASP A 20 -8.63 -4.99 17.83
CA ASP A 20 -8.46 -6.41 17.50
C ASP A 20 -9.59 -7.27 18.07
N ARG A 21 -9.93 -7.08 19.35
CA ARG A 21 -11.01 -7.81 20.01
C ARG A 21 -12.39 -7.54 19.39
N PHE A 22 -12.62 -6.29 18.99
CA PHE A 22 -13.93 -5.81 18.54
C PHE A 22 -13.91 -5.36 17.08
N PHE A 23 -13.06 -5.93 16.23
CA PHE A 23 -12.80 -5.42 14.88
C PHE A 23 -14.06 -5.31 14.00
N PHE A 24 -15.05 -6.16 14.24
CA PHE A 24 -16.34 -6.16 13.55
C PHE A 24 -17.27 -5.03 14.00
N VAL A 25 -17.10 -4.48 15.21
CA VAL A 25 -17.93 -3.40 15.75
C VAL A 25 -17.84 -2.13 14.90
N PRO A 26 -16.66 -1.52 14.66
CA PRO A 26 -16.58 -0.33 13.81
C PRO A 26 -17.00 -0.63 12.37
N PHE A 27 -16.79 -1.86 11.90
CA PHE A 27 -17.24 -2.30 10.57
C PHE A 27 -18.76 -2.20 10.43
N PHE A 28 -19.53 -2.91 11.28
CA PHE A 28 -20.98 -2.90 11.20
C PHE A 28 -21.59 -1.58 11.66
N ALA A 29 -21.00 -0.92 12.67
CA ALA A 29 -21.44 0.38 13.13
C ALA A 29 -21.32 1.45 12.03
N SER A 30 -20.22 1.45 11.27
CA SER A 30 -20.05 2.40 10.15
C SER A 30 -21.01 2.11 8.99
N ALA A 31 -21.32 0.84 8.70
CA ALA A 31 -22.31 0.48 7.69
C ALA A 31 -23.74 0.89 8.11
N PHE A 32 -24.10 0.66 9.38
CA PHE A 32 -25.36 1.11 9.94
C PHE A 32 -25.47 2.65 9.91
N ALA A 33 -24.40 3.35 10.32
CA ALA A 33 -24.33 4.80 10.23
C ALA A 33 -24.50 5.30 8.79
N ALA A 34 -23.87 4.64 7.80
CA ALA A 34 -24.05 4.99 6.40
C ALA A 34 -25.51 4.90 5.95
N TYR A 35 -26.24 3.85 6.34
CA TYR A 35 -27.66 3.72 6.03
C TYR A 35 -28.49 4.88 6.61
N TRP A 36 -28.29 5.18 7.90
CA TRP A 36 -29.05 6.24 8.58
C TRP A 36 -28.70 7.64 8.10
N VAL A 37 -27.42 7.92 7.85
CA VAL A 37 -26.97 9.18 7.26
C VAL A 37 -27.55 9.34 5.86
N GLY A 38 -27.55 8.28 5.05
CA GLY A 38 -28.21 8.27 3.75
C GLY A 38 -29.71 8.54 3.84
N GLY A 39 -30.41 7.87 4.77
CA GLY A 39 -31.83 8.10 5.00
C GLY A 39 -32.15 9.52 5.48
N PHE A 40 -31.30 10.09 6.32
CA PHE A 40 -31.40 11.49 6.74
C PHE A 40 -31.21 12.45 5.57
N ILE A 41 -30.21 12.20 4.70
CA ILE A 41 -29.98 13.00 3.50
C ILE A 41 -31.18 12.89 2.55
N ASP A 42 -31.69 11.69 2.31
CA ASP A 42 -32.85 11.46 1.43
C ASP A 42 -34.11 12.17 1.96
N ALA A 43 -34.35 12.11 3.28
CA ALA A 43 -35.47 12.81 3.90
C ALA A 43 -35.37 14.34 3.78
N ARG A 44 -34.16 14.89 3.75
CA ARG A 44 -33.92 16.35 3.74
C ARG A 44 -33.71 16.91 2.33
N TRP A 45 -33.17 16.10 1.43
CA TRP A 45 -32.88 16.38 0.02
C TRP A 45 -33.18 15.13 -0.83
N PRO A 46 -34.47 14.88 -1.13
CA PRO A 46 -34.87 13.72 -1.91
C PRO A 46 -34.17 13.65 -3.27
N GLY A 47 -33.73 12.46 -3.66
CA GLY A 47 -33.08 12.21 -4.95
C GLY A 47 -31.57 12.44 -4.99
N VAL A 48 -30.94 12.87 -3.88
CA VAL A 48 -29.47 12.97 -3.77
C VAL A 48 -28.86 11.58 -3.58
N ILE A 49 -29.27 10.88 -2.52
CA ILE A 49 -28.84 9.51 -2.23
C ILE A 49 -29.85 8.88 -1.28
N THR A 50 -30.30 7.66 -1.59
CA THR A 50 -31.18 6.91 -0.68
C THR A 50 -30.39 6.23 0.43
N ALA A 51 -31.06 5.83 1.51
CA ALA A 51 -30.45 5.03 2.58
C ALA A 51 -29.77 3.74 2.05
N GLY A 52 -30.42 3.07 1.09
CA GLY A 52 -29.87 1.87 0.45
C GLY A 52 -28.63 2.16 -0.40
N GLN A 53 -28.65 3.23 -1.19
CA GLN A 53 -27.47 3.64 -1.97
C GLN A 53 -26.31 4.02 -1.06
N ALA A 54 -26.56 4.74 0.04
CA ALA A 54 -25.54 5.10 1.02
C ALA A 54 -24.93 3.85 1.69
N LEU A 55 -25.75 2.86 2.05
CA LEU A 55 -25.26 1.58 2.58
C LEU A 55 -24.37 0.85 1.57
N VAL A 56 -24.75 0.82 0.28
CA VAL A 56 -23.95 0.18 -0.77
C VAL A 56 -22.62 0.91 -0.97
N TRP A 57 -22.64 2.23 -1.18
CA TRP A 57 -21.43 3.00 -1.49
C TRP A 57 -20.51 3.17 -0.28
N TRP A 58 -21.04 3.55 0.88
CA TRP A 58 -20.25 3.93 2.05
C TRP A 58 -20.08 2.78 3.06
N GLY A 59 -20.94 1.77 3.02
CA GLY A 59 -20.80 0.55 3.83
C GLY A 59 -20.09 -0.56 3.06
N VAL A 60 -20.78 -1.14 2.07
CA VAL A 60 -20.36 -2.39 1.40
C VAL A 60 -19.16 -2.18 0.49
N LEU A 61 -19.24 -1.26 -0.47
CA LEU A 61 -18.14 -1.02 -1.43
C LEU A 61 -16.90 -0.46 -0.74
N ARG A 62 -17.07 0.37 0.29
CA ARG A 62 -15.96 0.85 1.14
C ARG A 62 -15.17 -0.30 1.78
N ALA A 63 -15.82 -1.40 2.13
CA ALA A 63 -15.17 -2.59 2.69
C ALA A 63 -14.51 -3.45 1.61
N ILE A 64 -15.24 -3.70 0.53
CA ILE A 64 -14.85 -4.66 -0.50
C ILE A 64 -13.73 -4.12 -1.39
N VAL A 65 -13.79 -2.84 -1.79
CA VAL A 65 -12.81 -2.27 -2.73
C VAL A 65 -11.38 -2.30 -2.20
N PRO A 66 -11.08 -1.85 -0.96
CA PRO A 66 -9.73 -1.94 -0.41
C PRO A 66 -9.24 -3.39 -0.27
N ALA A 67 -10.12 -4.32 0.13
CA ALA A 67 -9.77 -5.74 0.21
C ALA A 67 -9.40 -6.31 -1.18
N MET A 68 -10.16 -5.96 -2.21
CA MET A 68 -9.84 -6.35 -3.59
C MET A 68 -8.53 -5.76 -4.07
N LEU A 69 -8.25 -4.49 -3.74
CA LEU A 69 -7.00 -3.82 -4.10
C LEU A 69 -5.78 -4.43 -3.41
N MET A 70 -5.92 -4.85 -2.14
CA MET A 70 -4.89 -5.61 -1.43
C MET A 70 -4.59 -6.93 -2.13
N ASN A 71 -5.63 -7.70 -2.46
CA ASN A 71 -5.50 -8.97 -3.18
C ASN A 71 -4.93 -8.78 -4.59
N ALA A 72 -5.34 -7.73 -5.30
CA ALA A 72 -4.79 -7.36 -6.59
C ALA A 72 -3.30 -7.03 -6.47
N THR A 73 -2.87 -6.35 -5.41
CA THR A 73 -1.45 -6.09 -5.15
C THR A 73 -0.68 -7.40 -5.00
N ASN A 74 -1.17 -8.32 -4.16
CA ASN A 74 -0.56 -9.64 -3.94
C ASN A 74 -0.47 -10.46 -5.24
N PHE A 75 -1.43 -10.32 -6.15
CA PHE A 75 -1.40 -11.01 -7.43
C PHE A 75 -0.48 -10.32 -8.45
N PHE A 76 -0.80 -9.08 -8.84
CA PHE A 76 -0.12 -8.38 -9.93
C PHE A 76 1.33 -8.02 -9.61
N CYS A 77 1.65 -7.75 -8.34
CA CYS A 77 3.01 -7.40 -7.96
C CYS A 77 3.92 -8.63 -7.83
N HIS A 78 3.38 -9.85 -7.79
CA HIS A 78 4.17 -11.08 -7.82
C HIS A 78 4.19 -11.73 -9.21
N ASP A 79 3.35 -11.28 -10.14
CA ASP A 79 3.33 -11.80 -11.50
C ASP A 79 4.37 -11.07 -12.40
N PRO A 80 5.26 -11.82 -13.07
CA PRO A 80 6.30 -11.26 -13.92
C PRO A 80 5.85 -10.32 -15.04
N ARG A 81 4.58 -10.39 -15.45
CA ARG A 81 4.05 -9.74 -16.65
C ARG A 81 3.64 -8.29 -16.42
N TYR A 82 3.36 -7.88 -15.18
CA TYR A 82 2.63 -6.64 -14.91
C TYR A 82 3.47 -5.51 -14.31
N GLY A 83 4.75 -5.75 -14.00
CA GLY A 83 5.57 -4.78 -13.30
C GLY A 83 7.06 -4.87 -13.61
N TYR A 84 7.80 -3.95 -13.01
CA TYR A 84 9.26 -3.87 -13.11
C TYR A 84 9.91 -4.07 -11.74
N ARG A 85 11.19 -4.43 -11.74
CA ARG A 85 11.99 -4.58 -10.52
C ARG A 85 13.10 -3.54 -10.55
N ARG A 86 13.25 -2.83 -9.44
CA ARG A 86 14.36 -1.91 -9.18
C ARG A 86 15.41 -2.58 -8.28
N PHE A 87 14.96 -3.38 -7.32
CA PHE A 87 15.79 -4.08 -6.36
C PHE A 87 15.72 -5.58 -6.61
N ASP A 88 16.85 -6.27 -6.39
CA ASP A 88 16.89 -7.72 -6.46
C ASP A 88 16.48 -8.34 -5.12
N SER A 89 15.17 -8.41 -4.88
CA SER A 89 14.57 -9.07 -3.73
C SER A 89 14.37 -10.59 -3.96
N PRO A 90 14.51 -11.45 -2.94
CA PRO A 90 14.32 -12.91 -3.08
C PRO A 90 12.92 -13.33 -3.54
N ASP A 91 11.90 -12.58 -3.11
CA ASP A 91 10.46 -12.84 -3.36
C ASP A 91 9.96 -12.50 -4.76
N GLN A 92 10.84 -12.04 -5.66
CA GLN A 92 10.51 -11.69 -7.05
C GLN A 92 9.42 -10.61 -7.24
N THR A 93 9.09 -9.87 -6.18
CA THR A 93 8.09 -8.80 -6.19
C THR A 93 8.43 -7.70 -7.18
N ARG A 94 7.40 -6.96 -7.63
CA ARG A 94 7.45 -5.96 -8.69
C ARG A 94 6.71 -4.68 -8.34
N ASN A 95 7.18 -3.58 -8.89
CA ASN A 95 6.47 -2.31 -8.91
C ASN A 95 5.47 -2.27 -10.08
N VAL A 96 4.20 -1.99 -9.80
CA VAL A 96 3.11 -1.94 -10.78
C VAL A 96 2.49 -0.55 -10.81
N ARG A 97 2.89 0.28 -11.81
CA ARG A 97 2.58 1.72 -11.83
C ARG A 97 1.08 2.04 -11.86
N TRP A 98 0.31 1.33 -12.68
CA TRP A 98 -1.12 1.58 -12.84
C TRP A 98 -1.92 1.19 -11.59
N LEU A 99 -1.40 0.26 -10.80
CA LEU A 99 -2.04 -0.20 -9.56
C LEU A 99 -1.62 0.64 -8.34
N ALA A 100 -0.56 1.43 -8.45
CA ALA A 100 -0.04 2.21 -7.33
C ALA A 100 -1.01 3.30 -6.83
N MET A 101 -1.68 4.04 -7.72
CA MET A 101 -2.63 5.07 -7.28
C MET A 101 -3.87 4.46 -6.59
N PRO A 102 -4.56 3.46 -7.18
CA PRO A 102 -5.70 2.80 -6.51
C PRO A 102 -5.34 2.20 -5.15
N THR A 103 -4.14 1.64 -5.02
CA THR A 103 -3.66 1.01 -3.78
C THR A 103 -2.97 1.98 -2.83
N ALA A 104 -3.05 3.29 -3.09
CA ALA A 104 -2.39 4.32 -2.31
C ALA A 104 -0.86 4.14 -2.12
N GLY A 105 -0.19 3.50 -3.07
CA GLY A 105 1.25 3.28 -3.08
C GLY A 105 1.69 1.86 -2.73
N LEU A 106 0.79 0.95 -2.33
CA LEU A 106 1.15 -0.43 -1.97
C LEU A 106 1.73 -1.22 -3.16
N ALA A 107 1.34 -0.86 -4.39
CA ALA A 107 1.86 -1.50 -5.59
C ALA A 107 3.30 -1.08 -5.97
N TRP A 108 3.96 -0.20 -5.21
CA TRP A 108 5.42 -0.06 -5.21
C TRP A 108 6.06 -1.20 -4.40
N HIS A 109 5.65 -2.42 -4.72
CA HIS A 109 5.83 -3.59 -3.86
C HIS A 109 7.29 -4.06 -3.81
N ASN A 110 8.00 -3.99 -4.94
CA ASN A 110 9.43 -4.31 -4.96
C ASN A 110 10.26 -3.33 -4.12
N ASN A 111 9.90 -2.05 -4.12
CA ASN A 111 10.54 -1.07 -3.25
C ASN A 111 10.24 -1.36 -1.78
N HIS A 112 8.97 -1.61 -1.45
CA HIS A 112 8.55 -1.95 -0.09
C HIS A 112 9.33 -3.17 0.43
N HIS A 113 9.39 -4.24 -0.34
CA HIS A 113 10.13 -5.45 0.02
C HIS A 113 11.65 -5.25 0.10
N ALA A 114 12.21 -4.29 -0.65
CA ALA A 114 13.61 -3.93 -0.53
C ALA A 114 13.93 -3.20 0.78
N TYR A 115 13.00 -2.36 1.27
CA TYR A 115 13.19 -1.64 2.53
C TYR A 115 11.86 -1.33 3.24
N GLN A 116 11.37 -2.31 4.02
CA GLN A 116 10.08 -2.27 4.72
C GLN A 116 10.03 -1.29 5.90
N HIS A 117 11.18 -0.78 6.34
CA HIS A 117 11.29 0.16 7.47
C HIS A 117 10.92 1.61 7.11
N SER A 118 10.77 1.93 5.82
CA SER A 118 10.31 3.23 5.36
C SER A 118 8.78 3.31 5.37
N ALA A 119 8.25 4.46 5.78
CA ALA A 119 6.82 4.78 5.65
C ALA A 119 6.41 5.09 4.19
N ARG A 120 7.39 5.43 3.35
CA ARG A 120 7.24 5.67 1.91
C ARG A 120 7.53 4.37 1.15
N ASN A 121 6.68 4.00 0.20
CA ASN A 121 6.86 2.87 -0.73
C ASN A 121 7.31 3.34 -2.14
N GLY A 122 6.90 4.53 -2.59
CA GLY A 122 7.30 5.09 -3.88
C GLY A 122 8.64 5.83 -3.81
N PHE A 123 9.77 5.16 -3.99
CA PHE A 123 11.12 5.67 -3.69
C PHE A 123 11.64 6.69 -4.72
N PHE A 124 11.28 6.54 -5.99
CA PHE A 124 11.87 7.29 -7.11
C PHE A 124 10.90 8.28 -7.76
N PRO A 125 11.40 9.29 -8.52
CA PRO A 125 10.54 10.20 -9.27
C PRO A 125 9.58 9.47 -10.21
N GLY A 126 8.31 9.88 -10.21
CA GLY A 126 7.25 9.23 -10.97
C GLY A 126 6.57 8.04 -10.26
N GLU A 127 7.05 7.66 -9.07
CA GLU A 127 6.41 6.68 -8.20
C GLU A 127 5.50 7.39 -7.19
N ILE A 128 4.29 7.76 -7.63
CA ILE A 128 3.31 8.48 -6.82
C ILE A 128 2.82 7.58 -5.68
N ASP A 129 3.00 8.06 -4.45
CA ASP A 129 2.63 7.35 -3.22
C ASP A 129 1.73 8.26 -2.39
N THR A 130 0.42 8.05 -2.46
CA THR A 130 -0.55 8.91 -1.79
C THR A 130 -0.61 8.65 -0.29
N ALA A 131 -0.31 7.42 0.18
CA ALA A 131 -0.16 7.14 1.60
C ALA A 131 1.01 7.93 2.20
N TRP A 132 2.15 8.00 1.49
CA TRP A 132 3.28 8.83 1.91
C TRP A 132 2.91 10.31 2.01
N LEU A 133 2.20 10.85 1.01
CA LEU A 133 1.74 12.25 1.04
C LEU A 133 0.80 12.50 2.22
N PHE A 134 -0.11 11.57 2.51
CA PHE A 134 -1.01 11.64 3.65
C PHE A 134 -0.25 11.63 4.98
N ILE A 135 0.68 10.69 5.17
CA ILE A 135 1.53 10.58 6.37
C ILE A 135 2.35 11.85 6.57
N ARG A 136 2.93 12.42 5.50
CA ARG A 136 3.64 13.70 5.57
C ARG A 136 2.73 14.85 5.98
N GLY A 137 1.49 14.87 5.51
CA GLY A 137 0.48 15.83 5.94
C GLY A 137 0.21 15.72 7.44
N LEU A 138 0.00 14.51 7.96
CA LEU A 138 -0.17 14.26 9.38
C LEU A 138 1.05 14.69 10.21
N ALA A 139 2.26 14.40 9.72
CA ALA A 139 3.49 14.81 10.38
C ALA A 139 3.65 16.34 10.41
N ALA A 140 3.31 17.03 9.32
CA ALA A 140 3.33 18.49 9.26
C ALA A 140 2.32 19.13 10.23
N LEU A 141 1.20 18.46 10.51
CA LEU A 141 0.20 18.87 11.50
C LEU A 141 0.57 18.46 12.94
N GLY A 142 1.69 17.77 13.16
CA GLY A 142 2.09 17.26 14.48
C GLY A 142 1.28 16.05 14.96
N LEU A 143 0.46 15.44 14.10
CA LEU A 143 -0.37 14.26 14.39
C LEU A 143 0.39 12.94 14.24
N ALA A 144 1.52 12.95 13.53
CA ALA A 144 2.41 11.80 13.38
C ALA A 144 3.85 12.20 13.71
N SER A 145 4.57 11.29 14.37
CA SER A 145 5.98 11.49 14.75
C SER A 145 6.79 10.22 14.46
N GLY A 146 8.12 10.34 14.38
CA GLY A 146 8.99 9.19 14.12
C GLY A 146 8.84 8.61 12.70
N VAL A 147 8.30 9.38 11.76
CA VAL A 147 8.13 8.97 10.36
C VAL A 147 9.50 8.79 9.70
N ARG A 148 9.77 7.58 9.20
CA ARG A 148 11.03 7.22 8.53
C ARG A 148 10.84 7.27 7.02
N ASP A 149 11.68 8.03 6.33
CA ASP A 149 11.80 7.98 4.87
C ASP A 149 12.91 6.98 4.47
N VAL A 150 13.02 6.71 3.18
CA VAL A 150 14.03 5.84 2.59
C VAL A 150 15.41 6.49 2.73
N PRO A 151 16.40 5.78 3.29
CA PRO A 151 17.73 6.34 3.47
C PRO A 151 18.48 6.45 2.12
N PRO A 152 19.43 7.40 1.97
CA PRO A 152 20.15 7.65 0.72
C PRO A 152 20.87 6.42 0.14
N GLU A 153 21.36 5.52 1.01
CA GLU A 153 22.08 4.30 0.62
C GLU A 153 21.17 3.33 -0.14
N VAL A 154 19.92 3.19 0.30
CA VAL A 154 18.91 2.36 -0.39
C VAL A 154 18.54 2.98 -1.74
N LEU A 155 18.43 4.31 -1.80
CA LEU A 155 18.19 5.00 -3.07
C LEU A 155 19.37 4.85 -4.05
N ALA A 156 20.60 4.86 -3.55
CA ALA A 156 21.80 4.63 -4.34
C ALA A 156 21.82 3.20 -4.90
N GLN A 157 21.57 2.19 -4.07
CA GLN A 157 21.48 0.79 -4.48
C GLN A 157 20.46 0.60 -5.61
N GLY A 158 19.27 1.18 -5.48
CA GLY A 158 18.24 1.08 -6.52
C GLY A 158 18.63 1.78 -7.83
N ARG A 159 19.38 2.90 -7.78
CA ARG A 159 19.90 3.59 -8.97
C ARG A 159 20.95 2.74 -9.69
N GLU A 160 21.86 2.13 -8.95
CA GLU A 160 22.91 1.26 -9.49
C GLU A 160 22.33 0.01 -10.16
N ALA A 161 21.40 -0.68 -9.47
CA ALA A 161 20.71 -1.84 -10.02
C ALA A 161 19.99 -1.54 -11.35
N ASN A 162 19.37 -0.36 -11.44
CA ASN A 162 18.75 0.10 -12.68
C ASN A 162 19.76 0.41 -13.80
N HIS A 163 20.92 0.98 -13.45
CA HIS A 163 21.98 1.29 -14.40
C HIS A 163 22.60 0.01 -15.01
N HIS A 164 22.83 -1.02 -14.21
CA HIS A 164 23.32 -2.31 -14.69
C HIS A 164 22.34 -3.01 -15.63
N ARG A 165 21.03 -2.84 -15.43
CA ARG A 165 19.98 -3.40 -16.29
C ARG A 165 19.87 -2.73 -17.66
N GLY A 166 20.32 -1.48 -17.78
CA GLY A 166 20.33 -0.73 -19.04
C GLY A 166 21.58 -0.93 -19.90
N LYS A 167 22.62 -1.61 -19.39
CA LYS A 167 23.82 -1.94 -20.18
C LYS A 167 23.57 -3.24 -20.97
N PRO A 168 23.90 -3.29 -22.27
CA PRO A 168 23.93 -4.56 -23.00
C PRO A 168 24.87 -5.52 -22.28
N SER A 169 24.44 -6.76 -22.05
CA SER A 169 25.33 -7.81 -21.53
C SER A 169 26.51 -7.97 -22.49
N ALA A 170 27.74 -7.92 -21.98
CA ALA A 170 28.91 -8.22 -22.79
C ALA A 170 28.75 -9.61 -23.43
N PRO A 171 29.06 -9.78 -24.72
CA PRO A 171 28.93 -11.07 -25.37
C PRO A 171 29.80 -12.12 -24.64
N PRO A 172 29.33 -13.39 -24.58
CA PRO A 172 30.06 -14.46 -23.91
C PRO A 172 31.48 -14.57 -24.45
N LYS A 173 32.46 -14.88 -23.59
CA LYS A 173 33.89 -14.95 -23.94
C LYS A 173 34.18 -15.87 -25.13
N SER A 174 33.38 -16.91 -25.34
CA SER A 174 33.48 -17.82 -26.50
C SER A 174 33.27 -17.13 -27.85
N ALA A 175 32.61 -15.97 -27.89
CA ALA A 175 32.42 -15.18 -29.10
C ALA A 175 33.58 -14.20 -29.38
N ARG A 176 34.49 -13.98 -28.41
CA ARG A 176 35.68 -13.13 -28.58
C ARG A 176 36.90 -13.88 -29.09
N GLU A 177 36.91 -15.21 -28.98
CA GLU A 177 38.02 -16.07 -29.42
C GLU A 177 37.80 -16.61 -30.85
N ALA A 178 36.69 -16.26 -31.50
CA ALA A 178 36.31 -16.69 -32.84
C ALA A 178 36.37 -15.57 -33.90
N ALA A 179 36.99 -14.43 -33.58
CA ALA A 179 37.24 -13.29 -34.47
C ALA A 179 38.73 -12.98 -34.52
#